data_AF-A0A8B5X919-F1
#
_entry.id   AF-A0A8B5X919-F1
#
_cell.length_a   1.000
_cell.length_b   1.000
_cell.length_c   1.000
_cell.angle_alpha   90.00
_cell.angle_beta   90.00
_cell.angle_gamma   90.00
#
_symmetry.space_group_name_H-M   'P 1'
#
loop_
_entity.id
_entity.type
_entity.pdbx_description
1 polymer ?
#
loop_
_entity_poly.entity_id
_entity_poly.type
_entity_poly.pdbx_seq_one_letter_code
_entity_poly.pdbx_strand_id
1 'polypeptide(L)'
;YQGWPSVLDLCAEPPTNGLMEKRGGGLIDIDQESLEKRMRAYFDPAVSWAELEALNGGLTRNAALYDARKIREQLLATEHFEPERLRRYAVRPFDTRWCYYLPLKSLWNRPRPRYWEQCWEGNAFFMTRFRSSASPEGVPCYWVTGLSDDHFLMPDNACFPVWLRRLPPPSQKNGANGVLAGMGDEPVVTANLSPSARVYLQRLQLPDPDRDAETAALLWRHALAIGFSPTYRRENADGIRQDWPRIPLPEEREVLLASAELGREIAALLDADRPVAGVTAGKIKPEWRALGVISRVGGGALDPDAGELAVTAGWGYAGKGGVTMPGKGRSEPRPLAESTPEPAYDLYLNEVAYWANVPRSVWEYSIGGYQVVKKWLSYREKTVLGRDLRLDEALYVTDLIRRLAALAALQSALDANYAAARSCPPTRSSPP
;
A
#
# COMPACT_ATOMS: atom_id res chain seq x y z
N TYR A 1 -1.70 -15.56 22.26
CA TYR A 1 -0.87 -14.49 21.67
C TYR A 1 0.63 -14.69 21.87
N GLN A 2 1.19 -14.59 23.09
CA GLN A 2 2.66 -14.57 23.28
C GLN A 2 3.39 -15.85 22.85
N GLY A 3 2.70 -17.00 22.81
CA GLY A 3 3.27 -18.26 22.31
C GLY A 3 3.32 -18.39 20.78
N TRP A 4 2.80 -17.41 20.04
CA TRP A 4 2.84 -17.41 18.58
C TRP A 4 4.10 -16.69 18.07
N PRO A 5 4.67 -17.10 16.92
CA PRO A 5 5.78 -16.39 16.31
C PRO A 5 5.38 -14.96 15.95
N SER A 6 6.29 -14.02 16.16
CA SER A 6 6.22 -12.68 15.57
C SER A 6 6.39 -12.78 14.06
N VAL A 7 5.84 -11.83 13.31
CA VAL A 7 6.14 -11.67 11.87
C VAL A 7 7.64 -11.54 11.58
N LEU A 8 8.45 -11.03 12.53
CA LEU A 8 9.91 -11.01 12.41
C LEU A 8 10.54 -12.40 12.50
N ASP A 9 9.93 -13.34 13.24
CA ASP A 9 10.44 -14.71 13.37
C ASP A 9 10.23 -15.51 12.08
N LEU A 10 9.39 -15.02 11.17
CA LEU A 10 9.08 -15.64 9.88
C LEU A 10 10.08 -15.28 8.78
N CYS A 11 10.75 -14.13 8.84
CA CYS A 11 11.66 -13.68 7.77
C CYS A 11 13.10 -14.14 7.96
N ALA A 12 13.78 -14.42 6.85
CA ALA A 12 15.23 -14.67 6.85
C ALA A 12 16.02 -13.37 6.96
N GLU A 13 15.58 -12.33 6.25
CA GLU A 13 16.14 -10.99 6.29
C GLU A 13 15.09 -10.02 6.87
N PRO A 14 15.50 -9.10 7.75
CA PRO A 14 14.58 -8.17 8.39
C PRO A 14 13.91 -7.24 7.35
N PRO A 15 12.70 -6.73 7.65
CA PRO A 15 12.01 -5.83 6.76
C PRO A 15 12.78 -4.53 6.57
N THR A 16 12.46 -3.85 5.48
CA THR A 16 12.93 -2.47 5.24
C THR A 16 11.78 -1.50 5.45
N ASN A 17 12.07 -0.32 5.97
CA ASN A 17 11.09 0.75 5.98
C ASN A 17 10.77 1.23 4.55
N GLY A 18 9.57 1.79 4.39
CA GLY A 18 9.20 2.54 3.20
C GLY A 18 10.12 3.73 2.89
N LEU A 19 9.91 4.35 1.74
CA LEU A 19 10.58 5.58 1.35
C LEU A 19 9.97 6.79 2.05
N MET A 20 10.77 7.85 2.21
CA MET A 20 10.27 9.11 2.74
C MET A 20 10.82 10.25 1.89
N GLU A 21 9.92 10.99 1.26
CA GLU A 21 10.26 11.96 0.22
C GLU A 21 10.90 13.23 0.80
N LYS A 22 10.19 13.95 1.69
CA LYS A 22 10.67 15.19 2.35
C LYS A 22 11.17 16.30 1.39
N ARG A 23 10.65 16.36 0.17
CA ARG A 23 10.84 17.46 -0.79
C ARG A 23 9.51 18.12 -1.14
N GLY A 24 8.52 18.11 -0.25
CA GLY A 24 7.28 18.86 -0.43
C GLY A 24 6.48 18.45 -1.67
N GLY A 25 6.55 17.16 -2.06
CA GLY A 25 5.92 16.67 -3.27
C GLY A 25 6.77 16.82 -4.53
N GLY A 26 8.02 17.26 -4.43
CA GLY A 26 8.92 17.41 -5.56
C GLY A 26 9.20 16.10 -6.31
N LEU A 27 9.19 14.95 -5.63
CA LEU A 27 9.45 13.62 -6.22
C LEU A 27 8.22 12.74 -6.38
N ILE A 28 7.04 13.22 -5.99
CA ILE A 28 5.78 12.45 -6.03
C ILE A 28 4.65 13.26 -6.64
N ASP A 29 3.73 12.60 -7.34
CA ASP A 29 2.53 13.24 -7.87
C ASP A 29 1.41 12.22 -8.08
N ILE A 30 0.15 12.65 -7.99
CA ILE A 30 -0.99 11.82 -8.40
C ILE A 30 -0.94 11.60 -9.92
N ASP A 31 -0.49 12.61 -10.66
CA ASP A 31 -0.46 12.62 -12.11
C ASP A 31 0.95 12.33 -12.67
N GLN A 32 1.06 11.28 -13.49
CA GLN A 32 2.35 10.84 -14.04
C GLN A 32 2.97 11.91 -14.94
N GLU A 33 2.19 12.51 -15.83
CA GLU A 33 2.67 13.48 -16.82
C GLU A 33 3.20 14.74 -16.14
N SER A 34 2.49 15.20 -15.10
CA SER A 34 2.91 16.33 -14.27
C SER A 34 4.24 16.06 -13.56
N LEU A 35 4.42 14.85 -13.02
CA LEU A 35 5.68 14.44 -12.42
C LEU A 35 6.79 14.34 -13.47
N GLU A 36 6.52 13.71 -14.60
CA GLU A 36 7.49 13.54 -15.68
C GLU A 36 7.98 14.89 -16.20
N LYS A 37 7.06 15.82 -16.51
CA LYS A 37 7.39 17.18 -16.95
C LYS A 37 8.28 17.89 -15.92
N ARG A 38 7.93 17.79 -14.64
CA ARG A 38 8.71 18.37 -13.54
C ARG A 38 10.11 17.78 -13.46
N MET A 39 10.24 16.46 -13.57
CA MET A 39 11.53 15.78 -13.46
C MET A 39 12.40 16.06 -14.69
N ARG A 40 11.84 16.06 -15.91
CA ARG A 40 12.57 16.46 -17.11
C ARG A 40 13.18 17.86 -16.97
N ALA A 41 12.41 18.84 -16.49
CA ALA A 41 12.93 20.17 -16.22
C ALA A 41 14.04 20.17 -15.15
N TYR A 42 13.90 19.37 -14.09
CA TYR A 42 14.91 19.28 -13.02
C TYR A 42 16.26 18.72 -13.50
N PHE A 43 16.23 17.79 -14.46
CA PHE A 43 17.39 17.18 -15.12
C PHE A 43 17.92 17.97 -16.33
N ASP A 44 17.29 19.08 -16.71
CA ASP A 44 17.73 19.90 -17.84
C ASP A 44 18.68 21.02 -17.36
N PRO A 45 19.95 21.04 -17.80
CA PRO A 45 20.90 22.10 -17.42
C PRO A 45 20.55 23.47 -18.00
N ALA A 46 19.71 23.55 -19.05
CA ALA A 46 19.26 24.81 -19.63
C ALA A 46 18.20 25.53 -18.78
N VAL A 47 17.50 24.80 -17.90
CA VAL A 47 16.46 25.37 -17.04
C VAL A 47 17.12 26.09 -15.86
N SER A 48 16.83 27.38 -15.71
CA SER A 48 17.35 28.20 -14.63
C SER A 48 16.79 27.80 -13.27
N TRP A 49 17.47 28.20 -12.19
CA TRP A 49 16.98 27.94 -10.83
C TRP A 49 15.64 28.63 -10.55
N ALA A 50 15.42 29.84 -11.08
CA ALA A 50 14.17 30.58 -10.92
C ALA A 50 13.00 29.90 -11.64
N GLU A 51 13.23 29.36 -12.84
CA GLU A 51 12.23 28.56 -13.56
C GLU A 51 11.90 27.28 -12.79
N LEU A 52 12.90 26.61 -12.20
CA LEU A 52 12.64 25.46 -11.32
C LEU A 52 11.84 25.83 -10.08
N GLU A 53 12.07 26.98 -9.46
CA GLU A 53 11.31 27.41 -8.28
C GLU A 53 9.83 27.63 -8.62
N ALA A 54 9.54 28.12 -9.82
CA ALA A 54 8.17 28.27 -10.33
C ALA A 54 7.51 26.92 -10.69
N LEU A 55 8.27 25.97 -11.22
CA LEU A 55 7.77 24.64 -11.62
C LEU A 55 7.71 23.63 -10.47
N ASN A 56 8.55 23.81 -9.45
CA ASN A 56 8.81 22.85 -8.39
C ASN A 56 9.14 23.58 -7.09
N GLY A 57 8.12 23.75 -6.24
CA GLY A 57 8.32 24.34 -4.90
C GLY A 57 9.09 23.43 -3.93
N GLY A 58 9.33 22.17 -4.30
CA GLY A 58 9.83 21.11 -3.44
C GLY A 58 11.33 20.85 -3.55
N LEU A 59 11.79 20.52 -4.76
CA LEU A 59 13.21 20.23 -5.06
C LEU A 59 14.11 21.47 -5.06
N THR A 60 13.54 22.66 -4.90
CA THR A 60 14.31 23.91 -4.86
C THR A 60 14.54 24.43 -3.44
N ARG A 61 14.09 23.69 -2.42
CA ARG A 61 14.19 24.10 -1.01
C ARG A 61 15.00 23.11 -0.19
N ASN A 62 15.86 23.63 0.69
CA ASN A 62 16.65 22.81 1.59
C ASN A 62 15.77 22.18 2.68
N ALA A 63 15.92 20.87 2.90
CA ALA A 63 15.15 20.14 3.92
C ALA A 63 15.78 18.80 4.31
N ALA A 64 15.89 18.50 5.61
CA ALA A 64 16.33 17.19 6.11
C ALA A 64 17.63 16.67 5.44
N LEU A 65 18.71 17.45 5.53
CA LEU A 65 20.03 17.18 4.93
C LEU A 65 20.07 17.20 3.39
N TYR A 66 19.00 17.65 2.74
CA TYR A 66 18.99 18.00 1.31
C TYR A 66 19.44 19.45 1.14
N ASP A 67 20.53 19.60 0.39
CA ASP A 67 20.96 20.88 -0.17
C ASP A 67 20.53 20.88 -1.64
N ALA A 68 19.54 21.70 -1.95
CA ALA A 68 18.83 21.66 -3.22
C ALA A 68 19.76 21.90 -4.41
N ARG A 69 20.62 22.91 -4.31
CA ARG A 69 21.55 23.28 -5.40
C ARG A 69 22.64 22.23 -5.56
N LYS A 70 23.27 21.83 -4.45
CA LYS A 70 24.33 20.83 -4.48
C LYS A 70 23.85 19.48 -5.02
N ILE A 71 22.64 19.06 -4.65
CA ILE A 71 22.08 17.81 -5.15
C ILE A 71 21.73 17.92 -6.63
N ARG A 72 21.21 19.05 -7.12
CA ARG A 72 21.00 19.25 -8.55
C ARG A 72 22.32 19.21 -9.32
N GLU A 73 23.35 19.92 -8.86
CA GLU A 73 24.70 19.90 -9.46
C GLU A 73 25.25 18.47 -9.55
N GLN A 74 25.17 17.71 -8.47
CA GLN A 74 25.60 16.31 -8.45
C GLN A 74 24.80 15.47 -9.45
N LEU A 75 23.47 15.61 -9.43
CA LEU A 75 22.56 14.84 -10.28
C LEU A 75 22.79 15.11 -11.77
N LEU A 76 23.02 16.37 -12.17
CA LEU A 76 23.37 16.73 -13.55
C LEU A 76 24.74 16.19 -13.98
N ALA A 77 25.66 16.00 -13.04
CA ALA A 77 27.00 15.48 -13.33
C ALA A 77 27.05 13.95 -13.43
N THR A 78 26.17 13.22 -12.73
CA THR A 78 26.27 11.77 -12.61
C THR A 78 25.10 11.00 -13.22
N GLU A 79 23.97 11.65 -13.47
CA GLU A 79 22.71 10.99 -13.82
C GLU A 79 21.98 11.72 -14.96
N HIS A 80 21.02 11.05 -15.57
CA HIS A 80 20.11 11.65 -16.55
C HIS A 80 18.67 11.25 -16.22
N PHE A 81 17.71 11.95 -16.82
CA PHE A 81 16.31 11.58 -16.67
C PHE A 81 16.04 10.24 -17.36
N GLU A 82 15.47 9.28 -16.64
CA GLU A 82 15.07 7.97 -17.13
C GLU A 82 13.57 7.76 -16.87
N PRO A 83 12.73 7.61 -17.91
CA PRO A 83 11.30 7.35 -17.75
C PRO A 83 11.00 6.13 -16.88
N GLU A 84 11.84 5.10 -16.91
CA GLU A 84 11.69 3.84 -16.17
C GLU A 84 11.79 4.02 -14.65
N ARG A 85 12.33 5.16 -14.20
CA ARG A 85 12.39 5.57 -12.79
C ARG A 85 11.09 6.19 -12.29
N LEU A 86 10.12 6.45 -13.17
CA LEU A 86 8.74 6.74 -12.80
C LEU A 86 8.08 5.45 -12.34
N ARG A 87 7.81 5.35 -11.03
CA ARG A 87 7.30 4.14 -10.40
C ARG A 87 6.02 4.41 -9.64
N ARG A 88 5.17 3.39 -9.56
CA ARG A 88 4.02 3.39 -8.65
C ARG A 88 4.52 3.39 -7.20
N TYR A 89 3.91 4.25 -6.41
CA TYR A 89 4.29 4.57 -5.03
C TYR A 89 3.05 4.61 -4.14
N ALA A 90 2.89 3.61 -3.29
CA ALA A 90 1.78 3.50 -2.37
C ALA A 90 1.99 4.49 -1.21
N VAL A 91 1.21 5.58 -1.18
CA VAL A 91 1.35 6.64 -0.18
C VAL A 91 0.53 6.33 1.07
N ARG A 92 -0.72 5.91 0.88
CA ARG A 92 -1.64 5.47 1.95
C ARG A 92 -2.46 4.28 1.43
N PRO A 93 -3.17 3.53 2.29
CA PRO A 93 -4.08 2.48 1.84
C PRO A 93 -4.99 2.98 0.72
N PHE A 94 -4.94 2.33 -0.44
CA PHE A 94 -5.67 2.70 -1.65
C PHE A 94 -5.36 4.10 -2.23
N ASP A 95 -4.24 4.73 -1.86
CA ASP A 95 -3.74 5.95 -2.49
C ASP A 95 -2.35 5.69 -3.09
N THR A 96 -2.34 5.07 -4.27
CA THR A 96 -1.14 4.83 -5.05
C THR A 96 -0.93 5.97 -6.05
N ARG A 97 0.26 6.56 -6.00
CA ARG A 97 0.69 7.72 -6.78
C ARG A 97 1.89 7.35 -7.65
N TRP A 98 2.41 8.33 -8.38
CA TRP A 98 3.68 8.23 -9.08
C TRP A 98 4.80 8.84 -8.24
N CYS A 99 5.98 8.22 -8.31
CA CYS A 99 7.21 8.80 -7.80
C CYS A 99 8.34 8.71 -8.84
N TYR A 100 9.35 9.56 -8.70
CA TYR A 100 10.61 9.41 -9.40
C TYR A 100 11.67 8.87 -8.44
N TYR A 101 12.03 7.60 -8.61
CA TYR A 101 12.97 6.93 -7.71
C TYR A 101 14.39 6.87 -8.28
N LEU A 102 15.34 7.36 -7.50
CA LEU A 102 16.77 7.26 -7.76
C LEU A 102 17.48 7.08 -6.42
N PRO A 103 18.36 6.06 -6.25
CA PRO A 103 19.06 5.79 -4.99
C PRO A 103 20.21 6.78 -4.70
N LEU A 104 20.09 8.03 -5.16
CA LEU A 104 21.04 9.10 -4.89
C LEU A 104 20.94 9.55 -3.43
N LYS A 105 22.08 9.59 -2.73
CA LYS A 105 22.14 10.02 -1.33
C LYS A 105 21.51 11.41 -1.17
N SER A 106 20.63 11.53 -0.18
CA SER A 106 19.90 12.76 0.14
C SER A 106 18.92 13.25 -0.92
N LEU A 107 18.74 12.61 -2.09
CA LEU A 107 17.63 12.99 -2.99
C LEU A 107 16.29 12.61 -2.35
N TRP A 108 16.12 11.36 -1.96
CA TRP A 108 15.14 10.95 -0.96
C TRP A 108 15.73 11.15 0.44
N ASN A 109 14.90 11.25 1.50
CA ASN A 109 15.42 11.38 2.86
C ASN A 109 16.37 10.22 3.22
N ARG A 110 16.06 9.01 2.74
CA ARG A 110 16.98 7.86 2.70
C ARG A 110 16.76 7.14 1.36
N PRO A 111 17.83 6.69 0.67
CA PRO A 111 17.70 6.08 -0.66
C PRO A 111 17.14 4.65 -0.63
N ARG A 112 17.26 3.92 0.49
CA ARG A 112 16.75 2.55 0.68
C ARG A 112 17.06 1.58 -0.51
N PRO A 113 18.34 1.45 -0.95
CA PRO A 113 18.68 0.59 -2.09
C PRO A 113 18.25 -0.87 -1.90
N ARG A 114 18.37 -1.42 -0.68
CA ARG A 114 17.89 -2.77 -0.35
C ARG A 114 16.39 -2.96 -0.53
N TYR A 115 15.57 -1.92 -0.32
CA TYR A 115 14.13 -2.00 -0.59
C TYR A 115 13.90 -2.02 -2.10
N TRP A 116 14.54 -1.09 -2.82
CA TRP A 116 14.47 -1.01 -4.28
C TRP A 116 14.93 -2.27 -5.00
N GLU A 117 15.99 -2.92 -4.52
CA GLU A 117 16.49 -4.20 -5.05
C GLU A 117 15.39 -5.27 -5.12
N GLN A 118 14.41 -5.19 -4.22
CA GLN A 118 13.27 -6.11 -4.15
C GLN A 118 12.05 -5.64 -4.95
N CYS A 119 12.05 -4.43 -5.50
CA CYS A 119 10.97 -3.88 -6.31
C CYS A 119 11.09 -4.28 -7.79
N TRP A 120 10.71 -5.52 -8.12
CA TRP A 120 10.70 -6.06 -9.48
C TRP A 120 9.38 -6.77 -9.77
N GLU A 121 9.07 -6.95 -11.05
CA GLU A 121 7.81 -7.54 -11.48
C GLU A 121 7.67 -8.99 -11.01
N GLY A 122 6.61 -9.29 -10.26
CA GLY A 122 6.37 -10.61 -9.68
C GLY A 122 6.76 -10.74 -8.21
N ASN A 123 7.46 -9.75 -7.64
CA ASN A 123 7.63 -9.67 -6.18
C ASN A 123 6.51 -8.88 -5.52
N ALA A 124 6.37 -9.08 -4.20
CA ALA A 124 5.43 -8.36 -3.37
C ALA A 124 5.97 -8.22 -1.95
N PHE A 125 5.26 -7.42 -1.14
CA PHE A 125 5.61 -7.14 0.22
C PHE A 125 4.39 -7.27 1.12
N PHE A 126 4.54 -8.05 2.19
CA PHE A 126 3.66 -7.94 3.35
C PHE A 126 4.10 -6.70 4.14
N MET A 127 3.16 -5.82 4.46
CA MET A 127 3.42 -4.59 5.21
C MET A 127 2.76 -4.65 6.57
N THR A 128 3.47 -4.20 7.59
CA THR A 128 2.93 -3.98 8.94
C THR A 128 3.80 -2.97 9.69
N ARG A 129 3.64 -2.87 11.01
CA ARG A 129 4.34 -1.91 11.86
C ARG A 129 4.70 -2.52 13.20
N PHE A 130 5.71 -1.97 13.85
CA PHE A 130 6.15 -2.42 15.19
C PHE A 130 5.14 -2.07 16.29
N ARG A 131 4.64 -0.82 16.32
CA ARG A 131 3.73 -0.33 17.36
C ARG A 131 2.83 0.78 16.83
N SER A 132 1.66 0.99 17.41
CA SER A 132 0.72 2.04 17.00
C SER A 132 0.08 2.69 18.21
N SER A 133 -0.28 3.95 18.03
CA SER A 133 -1.10 4.72 18.96
C SER A 133 -2.46 5.10 18.35
N ALA A 134 -2.76 4.64 17.13
CA ALA A 134 -3.99 4.98 16.43
C ALA A 134 -5.23 4.38 17.12
N SER A 135 -6.32 5.13 17.15
CA SER A 135 -7.60 4.69 17.70
C SER A 135 -8.77 5.36 16.94
N PRO A 136 -9.64 4.61 16.24
CA PRO A 136 -9.45 3.20 15.88
C PRO A 136 -8.28 3.04 14.90
N GLU A 137 -7.50 1.96 15.03
CA GLU A 137 -6.48 1.62 14.03
C GLU A 137 -7.08 0.90 12.81
N GLY A 138 -8.09 0.06 13.03
CA GLY A 138 -8.58 -0.82 11.99
C GLY A 138 -7.61 -1.96 11.68
N VAL A 139 -7.29 -2.22 10.41
CA VAL A 139 -6.39 -3.32 10.01
C VAL A 139 -4.92 -2.90 10.15
N PRO A 140 -4.04 -3.69 10.81
CA PRO A 140 -2.65 -3.32 11.11
C PRO A 140 -1.62 -3.79 10.05
N CYS A 141 -2.09 -4.30 8.91
CA CYS A 141 -1.25 -4.82 7.84
C CYS A 141 -1.81 -4.51 6.45
N TYR A 142 -0.97 -4.66 5.43
CA TYR A 142 -1.31 -4.41 4.03
C TYR A 142 -0.47 -5.27 3.09
N TRP A 143 -0.79 -5.23 1.80
CA TRP A 143 -0.05 -5.91 0.74
C TRP A 143 0.26 -4.93 -0.40
N VAL A 144 1.51 -4.91 -0.87
CA VAL A 144 1.92 -4.05 -2.00
C VAL A 144 2.87 -4.79 -2.93
N THR A 145 2.87 -4.45 -4.22
CA THR A 145 3.73 -5.04 -5.25
C THR A 145 4.90 -4.13 -5.66
N GLY A 146 5.07 -3.00 -4.97
CA GLY A 146 6.03 -1.96 -5.34
C GLY A 146 6.50 -1.11 -4.17
N LEU A 147 6.86 0.14 -4.46
CA LEU A 147 7.35 1.09 -3.47
C LEU A 147 6.19 1.60 -2.60
N SER A 148 6.50 1.87 -1.34
CA SER A 148 5.55 2.41 -0.36
C SER A 148 6.19 3.47 0.53
N ASP A 149 5.34 4.31 1.10
CA ASP A 149 5.72 5.38 2.02
C ASP A 149 6.03 4.86 3.42
N ASP A 150 7.04 5.44 4.06
CA ASP A 150 7.45 5.16 5.43
C ASP A 150 6.32 5.44 6.43
N HIS A 151 5.37 6.32 6.09
CA HIS A 151 4.20 6.63 6.90
C HIS A 151 2.90 6.00 6.34
N PHE A 152 3.01 4.95 5.50
CA PHE A 152 1.86 4.35 4.81
C PHE A 152 0.75 3.89 5.77
N LEU A 153 1.08 3.03 6.76
CA LEU A 153 0.18 2.68 7.86
C LEU A 153 0.37 3.69 9.01
N MET A 154 1.56 3.68 9.57
CA MET A 154 2.03 4.53 10.66
C MET A 154 3.49 4.89 10.35
N PRO A 155 4.10 5.88 11.02
CA PRO A 155 5.55 6.07 10.93
C PRO A 155 6.31 4.76 11.12
N ASP A 156 7.40 4.59 10.38
CA ASP A 156 8.19 3.37 10.35
C ASP A 156 7.45 2.13 9.85
N ASN A 157 6.60 2.30 8.82
CA ASN A 157 5.98 1.17 8.13
C ASN A 157 7.04 0.21 7.58
N ALA A 158 6.92 -1.06 7.95
CA ALA A 158 7.87 -2.13 7.63
C ALA A 158 7.38 -2.97 6.45
N CYS A 159 8.24 -3.15 5.46
CA CYS A 159 7.99 -3.90 4.24
C CYS A 159 8.80 -5.21 4.26
N PHE A 160 8.10 -6.33 4.34
CA PHE A 160 8.65 -7.68 4.31
C PHE A 160 8.55 -8.21 2.88
N PRO A 161 9.65 -8.28 2.11
CA PRO A 161 9.60 -8.83 0.76
C PRO A 161 9.27 -10.32 0.82
N VAL A 162 8.45 -10.81 -0.11
CA VAL A 162 8.20 -12.25 -0.29
C VAL A 162 9.47 -12.94 -0.77
N TRP A 163 10.13 -12.34 -1.76
CA TRP A 163 11.37 -12.83 -2.35
C TRP A 163 12.54 -11.90 -2.05
N LEU A 164 13.70 -12.50 -1.80
CA LEU A 164 14.99 -11.85 -1.68
C LEU A 164 15.78 -12.11 -2.95
N ARG A 165 16.01 -11.06 -3.72
CA ARG A 165 16.98 -11.02 -4.80
C ARG A 165 18.30 -10.49 -4.26
N ARG A 166 19.35 -11.30 -4.34
CA ARG A 166 20.73 -10.89 -4.07
C ARG A 166 21.44 -10.71 -5.40
N LEU A 167 21.73 -9.46 -5.75
CA LEU A 167 22.56 -9.15 -6.91
C LEU A 167 24.03 -9.52 -6.58
N PRO A 168 24.76 -10.14 -7.51
CA PRO A 168 26.19 -10.33 -7.34
C PRO A 168 26.86 -8.97 -7.12
N PRO A 169 27.92 -8.90 -6.30
CA PRO A 169 28.71 -7.67 -6.22
C PRO A 169 29.24 -7.31 -7.62
N PRO A 170 29.27 -6.01 -7.99
CA PRO A 170 29.80 -5.60 -9.28
C PRO A 170 31.24 -6.11 -9.42
N SER A 171 31.52 -6.84 -10.51
CA SER A 171 32.85 -7.35 -10.79
C SER A 171 33.84 -6.18 -10.89
N GLN A 172 34.87 -6.19 -10.03
CA GLN A 172 35.98 -5.26 -10.18
C GLN A 172 36.67 -5.61 -11.51
N LYS A 173 36.53 -4.74 -12.52
CA LYS A 173 37.35 -4.80 -13.73
C LYS A 173 38.80 -4.48 -13.35
N ASN A 174 39.54 -5.47 -12.88
CA ASN A 174 40.98 -5.40 -12.86
C ASN A 174 41.47 -5.72 -14.27
N GLY A 175 42.19 -4.77 -14.86
CA GLY A 175 42.73 -4.88 -16.21
C GLY A 175 43.64 -6.09 -16.40
N ALA A 176 43.68 -6.54 -17.66
CA ALA A 176 44.60 -7.52 -18.22
C ALA A 176 44.47 -8.97 -17.70
N ASN A 177 43.41 -9.65 -18.13
CA ASN A 177 43.50 -10.87 -18.95
C ASN A 177 42.10 -11.44 -19.16
N GLY A 178 41.64 -11.42 -20.41
CA GLY A 178 40.35 -11.97 -20.79
C GLY A 178 40.33 -13.48 -20.65
N VAL A 179 39.62 -14.00 -19.66
CA VAL A 179 39.09 -15.37 -19.63
C VAL A 179 37.77 -15.40 -18.84
N LEU A 180 36.69 -15.81 -19.51
CA LEU A 180 35.37 -16.22 -18.99
C LEU A 180 34.52 -15.18 -18.21
N ALA A 181 34.04 -14.15 -18.92
CA ALA A 181 32.83 -13.46 -18.51
C ALA A 181 31.60 -14.31 -18.89
N GLY A 182 30.76 -14.71 -17.93
CA GLY A 182 29.40 -15.18 -18.24
C GLY A 182 28.83 -16.42 -17.56
N MET A 183 29.35 -16.91 -16.43
CA MET A 183 28.73 -18.07 -15.72
C MET A 183 28.55 -17.91 -14.20
N GLY A 184 28.54 -16.69 -13.66
CA GLY A 184 28.40 -16.46 -12.22
C GLY A 184 27.57 -15.24 -11.78
N ASP A 185 26.93 -14.54 -12.73
CA ASP A 185 26.32 -13.22 -12.48
C ASP A 185 24.78 -13.23 -12.37
N GLU A 186 24.14 -14.41 -12.37
CA GLU A 186 22.69 -14.48 -12.24
C GLU A 186 22.26 -14.14 -10.81
N PRO A 187 21.30 -13.20 -10.62
CA PRO A 187 20.76 -12.90 -9.31
C PRO A 187 20.20 -14.14 -8.64
N VAL A 188 20.66 -14.42 -7.42
CA VAL A 188 20.08 -15.49 -6.61
C VAL A 188 18.79 -14.98 -5.99
N VAL A 189 17.68 -15.65 -6.30
CA VAL A 189 16.36 -15.34 -5.75
C VAL A 189 15.94 -16.46 -4.80
N THR A 190 15.64 -16.12 -3.55
CA THR A 190 15.16 -17.06 -2.52
C THR A 190 13.96 -16.49 -1.78
N ALA A 191 13.11 -17.34 -1.24
CA ALA A 191 12.00 -16.91 -0.38
C ALA A 191 12.54 -16.29 0.91
N ASN A 192 11.96 -15.17 1.33
CA ASN A 192 12.32 -14.51 2.58
C ASN A 192 11.75 -15.26 3.80
N LEU A 193 12.15 -16.51 4.00
CA LEU A 193 11.61 -17.35 5.07
C LEU A 193 12.75 -17.83 5.98
N SER A 194 12.57 -17.64 7.28
CA SER A 194 13.52 -18.06 8.30
C SER A 194 13.71 -19.58 8.30
N PRO A 195 14.82 -20.09 8.88
CA PRO A 195 15.02 -21.54 8.99
C PRO A 195 13.87 -22.26 9.72
N SER A 196 13.30 -21.65 10.76
CA SER A 196 12.16 -22.22 11.50
C SER A 196 10.88 -22.24 10.66
N ALA A 197 10.61 -21.18 9.89
CA ALA A 197 9.49 -21.13 8.95
C ALA A 197 9.62 -22.23 7.88
N ARG A 198 10.83 -22.46 7.35
CA ARG A 198 11.09 -23.51 6.35
C ARG A 198 10.90 -24.91 6.92
N VAL A 199 11.39 -25.17 8.14
CA VAL A 199 11.16 -26.45 8.85
C VAL A 199 9.65 -26.68 9.08
N TYR A 200 8.93 -25.63 9.46
CA TYR A 200 7.48 -25.70 9.62
C TYR A 200 6.76 -26.09 8.32
N LEU A 201 7.08 -25.43 7.20
CA LEU A 201 6.51 -25.77 5.89
C LEU A 201 6.86 -27.19 5.44
N GLN A 202 8.11 -27.62 5.67
CA GLN A 202 8.56 -28.98 5.35
C GLN A 202 7.80 -30.03 6.16
N ARG A 203 7.55 -29.79 7.45
CA ARG A 203 6.75 -30.68 8.31
C ARG A 203 5.32 -30.86 7.77
N LEU A 204 4.76 -29.81 7.17
CA LEU A 204 3.45 -29.86 6.50
C LEU A 204 3.51 -30.47 5.09
N GLN A 205 4.67 -30.96 4.66
CA GLN A 205 4.89 -31.59 3.35
C GLN A 205 4.53 -30.65 2.20
N LEU A 206 4.83 -29.35 2.37
CA LEU A 206 4.67 -28.34 1.33
C LEU A 206 5.92 -28.30 0.42
N PRO A 207 5.78 -27.82 -0.84
CA PRO A 207 6.91 -27.65 -1.76
C PRO A 207 8.04 -26.80 -1.19
N ASP A 208 9.22 -26.87 -1.83
CA ASP A 208 10.34 -25.98 -1.49
C ASP A 208 9.97 -24.52 -1.83
N PRO A 209 9.95 -23.61 -0.85
CA PRO A 209 9.60 -22.21 -1.09
C PRO A 209 10.57 -21.48 -2.03
N ASP A 210 11.81 -21.96 -2.22
CA ASP A 210 12.72 -21.33 -3.19
C ASP A 210 12.41 -21.72 -4.65
N ARG A 211 11.55 -22.72 -4.87
CA ARG A 211 11.20 -23.25 -6.19
C ARG A 211 9.71 -23.17 -6.52
N ASP A 212 8.89 -22.75 -5.55
CA ASP A 212 7.44 -22.63 -5.69
C ASP A 212 6.95 -21.28 -5.15
N ALA A 213 6.39 -20.46 -6.04
CA ALA A 213 5.99 -19.09 -5.71
C ALA A 213 4.79 -19.02 -4.77
N GLU A 214 3.90 -20.01 -4.82
CA GLU A 214 2.77 -20.07 -3.91
C GLU A 214 3.26 -20.35 -2.49
N THR A 215 4.18 -21.30 -2.31
CA THR A 215 4.78 -21.63 -1.01
C THR A 215 5.67 -20.50 -0.48
N ALA A 216 6.40 -19.77 -1.33
CA ALA A 216 7.18 -18.60 -0.94
C ALA A 216 6.30 -17.51 -0.28
N ALA A 217 5.11 -17.27 -0.84
CA ALA A 217 4.17 -16.26 -0.35
C ALA A 217 3.24 -16.75 0.77
N LEU A 218 3.22 -18.06 1.03
CA LEU A 218 2.17 -18.73 1.79
C LEU A 218 2.04 -18.23 3.23
N LEU A 219 3.15 -18.15 3.99
CA LEU A 219 3.11 -17.62 5.36
C LEU A 219 2.77 -16.13 5.41
N TRP A 220 3.18 -15.35 4.40
CA TRP A 220 2.88 -13.92 4.30
C TRP A 220 1.40 -13.66 4.01
N ARG A 221 0.79 -14.45 3.11
CA ARG A 221 -0.65 -14.40 2.83
C ARG A 221 -1.47 -14.91 4.01
N HIS A 222 -1.01 -15.96 4.70
CA HIS A 222 -1.61 -16.40 5.95
C HIS A 222 -1.59 -15.28 7.02
N ALA A 223 -0.45 -14.63 7.23
CA ALA A 223 -0.35 -13.49 8.16
C ALA A 223 -1.28 -12.33 7.76
N LEU A 224 -1.44 -12.07 6.46
CA LEU A 224 -2.40 -11.10 5.94
C LEU A 224 -3.84 -11.49 6.29
N ALA A 225 -4.26 -12.74 6.05
CA ALA A 225 -5.59 -13.22 6.39
C ALA A 225 -5.88 -13.11 7.90
N ILE A 226 -4.94 -13.50 8.75
CA ILE A 226 -5.07 -13.36 10.21
C ILE A 226 -5.19 -11.88 10.61
N GLY A 227 -4.35 -11.01 10.07
CA GLY A 227 -4.39 -9.57 10.38
C GLY A 227 -5.70 -8.89 9.99
N PHE A 228 -6.41 -9.40 8.99
CA PHE A 228 -7.71 -8.89 8.56
C PHE A 228 -8.89 -9.42 9.39
N SER A 229 -8.74 -10.49 10.19
CA SER A 229 -9.80 -11.01 11.08
C SER A 229 -10.18 -9.96 12.15
N PRO A 230 -11.46 -9.52 12.22
CA PRO A 230 -11.94 -8.69 13.33
C PRO A 230 -11.73 -9.33 14.71
N THR A 231 -11.96 -10.63 14.82
CA THR A 231 -11.82 -11.35 16.10
C THR A 231 -10.36 -11.45 16.54
N TYR A 232 -9.41 -11.72 15.63
CA TYR A 232 -7.98 -11.64 15.95
C TYR A 232 -7.59 -10.26 16.50
N ARG A 233 -8.01 -9.18 15.82
CA ARG A 233 -7.69 -7.81 16.23
C ARG A 233 -8.31 -7.44 17.58
N ARG A 234 -9.55 -7.85 17.83
CA ARG A 234 -10.27 -7.57 19.08
C ARG A 234 -9.67 -8.33 20.26
N GLU A 235 -9.41 -9.63 20.11
CA GLU A 235 -8.89 -10.47 21.18
C GLU A 235 -7.43 -10.15 21.54
N ASN A 236 -6.64 -9.65 20.58
CA ASN A 236 -5.20 -9.43 20.75
C ASN A 236 -4.80 -7.95 20.66
N ALA A 237 -5.74 -7.02 20.84
CA ALA A 237 -5.57 -5.59 20.61
C ALA A 237 -4.34 -4.99 21.32
N ASP A 238 -4.14 -5.33 22.60
CA ASP A 238 -3.01 -4.80 23.38
C ASP A 238 -1.66 -5.32 22.85
N GLY A 239 -1.58 -6.61 22.53
CA GLY A 239 -0.37 -7.23 21.99
C GLY A 239 -0.02 -6.69 20.60
N ILE A 240 -1.01 -6.51 19.72
CA ILE A 240 -0.83 -5.90 18.39
C ILE A 240 -0.42 -4.44 18.52
N ARG A 241 -0.87 -3.70 19.54
CA ARG A 241 -0.54 -2.28 19.72
C ARG A 241 0.91 -2.06 20.16
N GLN A 242 1.44 -2.93 21.02
CA GLN A 242 2.69 -2.69 21.74
C GLN A 242 3.95 -3.22 21.03
N ASP A 243 3.81 -4.25 20.20
CA ASP A 243 4.92 -4.98 19.58
C ASP A 243 4.49 -5.52 18.19
N TRP A 244 5.44 -6.10 17.45
CA TRP A 244 5.20 -6.76 16.17
C TRP A 244 4.02 -7.75 16.26
N PRO A 245 3.10 -7.75 15.29
CA PRO A 245 2.01 -8.71 15.26
C PRO A 245 2.51 -10.16 15.35
N ARG A 246 1.90 -10.97 16.21
CA ARG A 246 2.17 -12.40 16.34
C ARG A 246 1.07 -13.20 15.66
N ILE A 247 1.46 -14.21 14.89
CA ILE A 247 0.58 -14.95 13.97
C ILE A 247 0.51 -16.42 14.41
N PRO A 248 -0.67 -16.97 14.74
CA PRO A 248 -0.81 -18.39 15.05
C PRO A 248 -0.52 -19.23 13.80
N LEU A 249 0.34 -20.24 13.90
CA LEU A 249 0.61 -21.16 12.80
C LEU A 249 -0.19 -22.46 13.01
N PRO A 250 -1.11 -22.83 12.10
CA PRO A 250 -1.87 -24.08 12.22
C PRO A 250 -0.98 -25.32 12.09
N GLU A 251 -1.35 -26.42 12.71
CA GLU A 251 -0.62 -27.70 12.56
C GLU A 251 -1.02 -28.48 11.31
N GLU A 252 -2.19 -28.17 10.76
CA GLU A 252 -2.74 -28.85 9.60
C GLU A 252 -2.43 -28.08 8.31
N ARG A 253 -1.92 -28.80 7.32
CA ARG A 253 -1.61 -28.28 5.98
C ARG A 253 -2.82 -27.59 5.34
N GLU A 254 -3.99 -28.22 5.40
CA GLU A 254 -5.20 -27.72 4.74
C GLU A 254 -5.70 -26.41 5.35
N VAL A 255 -5.59 -26.26 6.68
CA VAL A 255 -5.94 -25.01 7.37
C VAL A 255 -5.01 -23.88 6.91
N LEU A 256 -3.70 -24.15 6.79
CA LEU A 256 -2.75 -23.16 6.30
C LEU A 256 -3.02 -22.73 4.86
N LEU A 257 -3.31 -23.69 3.97
CA LEU A 257 -3.61 -23.44 2.57
C LEU A 257 -4.91 -22.63 2.41
N ALA A 258 -5.97 -23.00 3.13
CA ALA A 258 -7.23 -22.24 3.14
C ALA A 258 -7.02 -20.81 3.66
N SER A 259 -6.17 -20.64 4.66
CA SER A 259 -5.80 -19.32 5.19
C SER A 259 -5.04 -18.47 4.17
N ALA A 260 -4.05 -19.06 3.51
CA ALA A 260 -3.26 -18.38 2.49
C ALA A 260 -4.10 -18.01 1.26
N GLU A 261 -5.13 -18.80 0.94
CA GLU A 261 -6.10 -18.48 -0.12
C GLU A 261 -6.93 -17.24 0.22
N LEU A 262 -7.45 -17.13 1.45
CA LEU A 262 -8.10 -15.89 1.92
C LEU A 262 -7.13 -14.70 1.85
N GLY A 263 -5.87 -14.91 2.22
CA GLY A 263 -4.82 -13.92 2.08
C GLY A 263 -4.56 -13.50 0.63
N ARG A 264 -4.62 -14.43 -0.31
CA ARG A 264 -4.50 -14.16 -1.75
C ARG A 264 -5.66 -13.31 -2.26
N GLU A 265 -6.89 -13.62 -1.85
CA GLU A 265 -8.08 -12.81 -2.17
C GLU A 265 -7.97 -11.39 -1.62
N ILE A 266 -7.55 -11.25 -0.35
CA ILE A 266 -7.29 -9.93 0.26
C ILE A 266 -6.21 -9.18 -0.53
N ALA A 267 -5.06 -9.82 -0.82
CA ALA A 267 -3.98 -9.19 -1.56
C ALA A 267 -4.44 -8.65 -2.93
N ALA A 268 -5.29 -9.40 -3.64
CA ALA A 268 -5.89 -8.95 -4.90
C ALA A 268 -6.84 -7.76 -4.70
N LEU A 269 -7.64 -7.75 -3.63
CA LEU A 269 -8.53 -6.63 -3.29
C LEU A 269 -7.76 -5.37 -2.90
N LEU A 270 -6.60 -5.51 -2.24
CA LEU A 270 -5.74 -4.40 -1.83
C LEU A 270 -4.93 -3.78 -2.98
N ASP A 271 -4.72 -4.51 -4.08
CA ASP A 271 -4.02 -3.96 -5.25
C ASP A 271 -4.92 -2.98 -6.01
N ALA A 272 -4.76 -1.70 -5.70
CA ALA A 272 -5.50 -0.59 -6.28
C ALA A 272 -5.30 -0.44 -7.80
N ASP A 273 -4.17 -0.90 -8.34
CA ASP A 273 -3.80 -0.70 -9.75
C ASP A 273 -4.27 -1.86 -10.63
N ARG A 274 -4.75 -2.97 -10.05
CA ARG A 274 -5.19 -4.16 -10.79
C ARG A 274 -6.69 -4.40 -10.65
N PRO A 275 -7.45 -4.52 -11.75
CA PRO A 275 -8.87 -4.83 -11.67
C PRO A 275 -9.13 -6.21 -11.03
N VAL A 276 -10.22 -6.33 -10.27
CA VAL A 276 -10.64 -7.58 -9.63
C VAL A 276 -11.92 -8.08 -10.29
N ALA A 277 -11.85 -9.26 -10.91
CA ALA A 277 -12.97 -9.87 -11.61
C ALA A 277 -14.16 -10.09 -10.66
N GLY A 278 -15.35 -9.63 -11.08
CA GLY A 278 -16.57 -9.72 -10.28
C GLY A 278 -16.71 -8.64 -9.20
N VAL A 279 -15.67 -7.86 -8.91
CA VAL A 279 -15.71 -6.77 -7.92
C VAL A 279 -15.61 -5.41 -8.62
N THR A 280 -14.54 -5.17 -9.38
CA THR A 280 -14.30 -3.90 -10.09
C THR A 280 -14.27 -4.05 -11.61
N ALA A 281 -14.17 -5.29 -12.13
CA ALA A 281 -14.13 -5.55 -13.57
C ALA A 281 -14.92 -6.79 -13.99
N GLY A 282 -15.18 -6.91 -15.29
CA GLY A 282 -15.99 -7.98 -15.87
C GLY A 282 -17.45 -7.90 -15.39
N LYS A 283 -18.06 -9.06 -15.19
CA LYS A 283 -19.44 -9.13 -14.67
C LYS A 283 -19.46 -8.89 -13.16
N ILE A 284 -19.55 -7.63 -12.75
CA ILE A 284 -19.65 -7.22 -11.34
C ILE A 284 -20.85 -7.91 -10.70
N LYS A 285 -20.61 -8.55 -9.54
CA LYS A 285 -21.63 -9.29 -8.80
C LYS A 285 -22.79 -8.35 -8.39
N PRO A 286 -24.05 -8.80 -8.40
CA PRO A 286 -25.22 -7.96 -8.14
C PRO A 286 -25.13 -7.15 -6.85
N GLU A 287 -24.58 -7.74 -5.78
CA GLU A 287 -24.42 -7.13 -4.46
C GLU A 287 -23.48 -5.91 -4.45
N TRP A 288 -22.52 -5.81 -5.38
CA TRP A 288 -21.55 -4.71 -5.46
C TRP A 288 -21.95 -3.63 -6.46
N ARG A 289 -22.85 -3.94 -7.39
CA ARG A 289 -23.16 -3.08 -8.54
C ARG A 289 -23.68 -1.71 -8.12
N ALA A 290 -24.57 -1.70 -7.13
CA ALA A 290 -25.25 -0.49 -6.64
C ALA A 290 -24.44 0.30 -5.61
N LEU A 291 -23.24 -0.16 -5.22
CA LEU A 291 -22.44 0.49 -4.19
C LEU A 291 -21.56 1.59 -4.79
N GLY A 292 -21.56 2.75 -4.15
CA GLY A 292 -20.67 3.86 -4.49
C GLY A 292 -20.85 4.38 -5.91
N VAL A 293 -22.05 4.26 -6.51
CA VAL A 293 -22.28 4.73 -7.87
C VAL A 293 -22.29 6.25 -7.90
N ILE A 294 -21.40 6.85 -8.70
CA ILE A 294 -21.38 8.30 -8.85
C ILE A 294 -22.67 8.76 -9.53
N SER A 295 -23.35 9.73 -8.92
CA SER A 295 -24.70 10.16 -9.27
C SER A 295 -24.82 11.67 -9.21
N ARG A 296 -25.69 12.23 -10.06
CA ARG A 296 -26.06 13.64 -10.07
C ARG A 296 -27.32 13.88 -9.23
N VAL A 297 -27.33 14.94 -8.43
CA VAL A 297 -28.52 15.40 -7.71
C VAL A 297 -29.61 15.76 -8.72
N GLY A 298 -30.80 15.18 -8.54
CA GLY A 298 -31.92 15.34 -9.48
C GLY A 298 -31.88 14.42 -10.71
N GLY A 299 -30.85 13.57 -10.85
CA GLY A 299 -30.69 12.64 -11.98
C GLY A 299 -30.00 13.27 -13.19
N GLY A 300 -29.81 12.45 -14.24
CA GLY A 300 -29.07 12.83 -15.45
C GLY A 300 -27.58 12.47 -15.41
N ALA A 301 -26.88 12.75 -16.51
CA ALA A 301 -25.44 12.53 -16.62
C ALA A 301 -24.67 13.68 -15.95
N LEU A 302 -23.51 13.35 -15.39
CA LEU A 302 -22.53 14.35 -14.94
C LEU A 302 -21.76 14.88 -16.13
N ASP A 303 -21.50 16.19 -16.13
CA ASP A 303 -20.65 16.87 -17.09
C ASP A 303 -19.31 17.24 -16.43
N PRO A 304 -18.21 16.51 -16.74
CA PRO A 304 -16.89 16.81 -16.20
C PRO A 304 -16.38 18.21 -16.56
N ASP A 305 -16.76 18.74 -17.73
CA ASP A 305 -16.29 20.04 -18.23
C ASP A 305 -17.03 21.21 -17.55
N ALA A 306 -18.20 20.95 -16.98
CA ALA A 306 -18.95 21.90 -16.16
C ALA A 306 -18.45 22.01 -14.70
N GLY A 307 -17.35 21.32 -14.36
CA GLY A 307 -16.78 21.30 -13.01
C GLY A 307 -17.60 20.50 -12.00
N GLU A 308 -18.51 19.64 -12.47
CA GLU A 308 -19.37 18.82 -11.59
C GLU A 308 -18.60 17.73 -10.83
N LEU A 309 -17.35 17.46 -11.21
CA LEU A 309 -16.42 16.56 -10.52
C LEU A 309 -15.47 17.28 -9.54
N ALA A 310 -15.67 18.57 -9.30
CA ALA A 310 -14.94 19.32 -8.29
C ALA A 310 -15.23 18.76 -6.89
N VAL A 311 -14.20 18.33 -6.15
CA VAL A 311 -14.36 17.97 -4.73
C VAL A 311 -14.30 19.26 -3.91
N THR A 312 -15.47 19.73 -3.48
CA THR A 312 -15.64 20.98 -2.72
C THR A 312 -16.49 20.81 -1.46
N ALA A 313 -16.78 19.57 -1.06
CA ALA A 313 -17.57 19.25 0.12
C ALA A 313 -16.78 19.33 1.45
N GLY A 314 -15.54 19.82 1.45
CA GLY A 314 -14.76 20.04 2.69
C GLY A 314 -14.20 18.75 3.31
N TRP A 315 -13.76 17.83 2.46
CA TRP A 315 -13.02 16.61 2.81
C TRP A 315 -11.57 16.88 3.23
N GLY A 316 -10.95 17.96 2.75
CA GLY A 316 -9.58 18.30 3.08
C GLY A 316 -9.25 19.79 2.97
N TYR A 317 -8.17 20.22 3.64
CA TYR A 317 -7.65 21.58 3.53
C TYR A 317 -6.14 21.62 3.84
N ALA A 318 -5.46 22.66 3.35
CA ALA A 318 -4.05 22.88 3.65
C ALA A 318 -3.87 23.41 5.09
N GLY A 319 -3.18 22.64 5.92
CA GLY A 319 -2.76 23.03 7.26
C GLY A 319 -1.42 23.76 7.27
N LYS A 320 -0.84 23.92 8.46
CA LYS A 320 0.46 24.58 8.65
C LYS A 320 1.54 23.87 7.82
N GLY A 321 2.30 24.65 7.05
CA GLY A 321 3.38 24.12 6.20
C GLY A 321 2.90 23.32 4.98
N GLY A 322 1.63 23.45 4.58
CA GLY A 322 1.09 22.77 3.40
C GLY A 322 0.66 21.32 3.63
N VAL A 323 0.66 20.86 4.88
CA VAL A 323 0.21 19.49 5.23
C VAL A 323 -1.30 19.39 5.02
N THR A 324 -1.77 18.43 4.22
CA THR A 324 -3.20 18.17 4.05
C THR A 324 -3.82 17.63 5.33
N MET A 325 -4.81 18.36 5.86
CA MET A 325 -5.60 17.96 7.01
C MET A 325 -6.97 17.43 6.55
N PRO A 326 -7.46 16.31 7.12
CA PRO A 326 -8.79 15.81 6.79
C PRO A 326 -9.87 16.71 7.40
N GLY A 327 -10.86 17.08 6.59
CA GLY A 327 -12.05 17.81 6.99
C GLY A 327 -13.21 16.89 7.40
N LYS A 328 -14.39 17.46 7.63
CA LYS A 328 -15.60 16.68 7.98
C LYS A 328 -16.20 16.03 6.74
N GLY A 329 -16.16 16.72 5.60
CA GLY A 329 -16.91 16.36 4.40
C GLY A 329 -18.42 16.50 4.56
N ARG A 330 -19.14 16.16 3.49
CA ARG A 330 -20.60 16.02 3.48
C ARG A 330 -20.98 14.58 3.18
N SER A 331 -21.55 13.92 4.18
CA SER A 331 -22.16 12.60 4.06
C SER A 331 -23.59 12.66 4.58
N GLU A 332 -24.54 12.13 3.84
CA GLU A 332 -25.95 12.10 4.24
C GLU A 332 -26.45 10.66 4.40
N PRO A 333 -27.16 10.34 5.48
CA PRO A 333 -27.73 9.00 5.65
C PRO A 333 -28.84 8.78 4.61
N ARG A 334 -28.85 7.59 4.00
CA ARG A 334 -29.99 7.15 3.19
C ARG A 334 -31.09 6.61 4.11
N PRO A 335 -32.38 6.79 3.77
CA PRO A 335 -33.46 6.09 4.45
C PRO A 335 -33.19 4.59 4.44
N LEU A 336 -33.28 3.95 5.61
CA LEU A 336 -33.08 2.51 5.74
C LEU A 336 -34.21 1.80 4.99
N ALA A 337 -33.89 1.04 3.94
CA ALA A 337 -34.86 0.17 3.31
C ALA A 337 -35.02 -1.09 4.18
N GLU A 338 -36.22 -1.68 4.21
CA GLU A 338 -36.52 -2.86 5.05
C GLU A 338 -35.58 -4.05 4.79
N SER A 339 -34.95 -4.11 3.60
CA SER A 339 -34.03 -5.17 3.18
C SER A 339 -32.55 -4.87 3.36
N THR A 340 -32.16 -3.69 3.89
CA THR A 340 -30.74 -3.34 4.08
C THR A 340 -30.20 -3.80 5.44
N PRO A 341 -29.06 -4.53 5.50
CA PRO A 341 -28.53 -5.08 6.75
C PRO A 341 -27.88 -4.01 7.65
N GLU A 342 -27.52 -2.86 7.07
CA GLU A 342 -26.89 -1.76 7.79
C GLU A 342 -27.25 -0.40 7.15
N PRO A 343 -27.11 0.71 7.89
CA PRO A 343 -27.26 2.05 7.32
C PRO A 343 -26.23 2.33 6.22
N ALA A 344 -26.66 3.06 5.19
CA ALA A 344 -25.81 3.52 4.11
C ALA A 344 -25.83 5.05 4.01
N TYR A 345 -24.80 5.60 3.37
CA TYR A 345 -24.61 7.03 3.20
C TYR A 345 -24.40 7.39 1.74
N ASP A 346 -24.81 8.60 1.39
CA ASP A 346 -24.40 9.27 0.17
C ASP A 346 -23.23 10.20 0.50
N LEU A 347 -22.12 10.04 -0.22
CA LEU A 347 -20.89 10.81 0.00
C LEU A 347 -20.77 11.88 -1.07
N TYR A 348 -20.96 13.15 -0.70
CA TYR A 348 -21.00 14.25 -1.66
C TYR A 348 -19.59 14.69 -2.07
N LEU A 349 -19.40 14.90 -3.37
CA LEU A 349 -18.26 15.60 -3.92
C LEU A 349 -18.45 17.12 -3.74
N ASN A 350 -19.66 17.59 -4.05
CA ASN A 350 -20.11 18.97 -4.06
C ASN A 350 -21.66 19.01 -3.99
N GLU A 351 -22.29 20.14 -4.30
CA GLU A 351 -23.77 20.28 -4.30
C GLU A 351 -24.48 19.54 -5.45
N VAL A 352 -23.74 19.11 -6.47
CA VAL A 352 -24.26 18.52 -7.72
C VAL A 352 -24.04 17.01 -7.79
N ALA A 353 -22.94 16.50 -7.25
CA ALA A 353 -22.51 15.12 -7.42
C ALA A 353 -22.21 14.41 -6.09
N TYR A 354 -22.54 13.13 -6.01
CA TYR A 354 -22.26 12.27 -4.85
C TYR A 354 -22.04 10.82 -5.27
N TRP A 355 -21.34 10.04 -4.44
CA TRP A 355 -21.32 8.58 -4.52
C TRP A 355 -22.46 8.01 -3.68
N ALA A 356 -23.37 7.30 -4.34
CA ALA A 356 -24.58 6.78 -3.73
C ALA A 356 -24.33 5.47 -2.97
N ASN A 357 -25.12 5.24 -1.92
CA ASN A 357 -25.30 3.92 -1.32
C ASN A 357 -23.98 3.28 -0.82
N VAL A 358 -23.28 4.00 0.06
CA VAL A 358 -22.05 3.53 0.71
C VAL A 358 -22.40 2.96 2.09
N PRO A 359 -22.31 1.64 2.32
CA PRO A 359 -22.64 1.04 3.61
C PRO A 359 -21.76 1.58 4.74
N ARG A 360 -22.26 1.60 5.98
CA ARG A 360 -21.50 2.08 7.15
C ARG A 360 -20.19 1.32 7.31
N SER A 361 -20.20 0.00 7.18
CA SER A 361 -19.02 -0.87 7.27
C SER A 361 -17.93 -0.51 6.26
N VAL A 362 -18.32 0.02 5.09
CA VAL A 362 -17.40 0.52 4.06
C VAL A 362 -16.95 1.94 4.38
N TRP A 363 -17.88 2.81 4.76
CA TRP A 363 -17.57 4.20 5.07
C TRP A 363 -16.59 4.31 6.24
N GLU A 364 -16.81 3.55 7.30
CA GLU A 364 -16.00 3.56 8.53
C GLU A 364 -14.76 2.66 8.43
N TYR A 365 -14.54 1.99 7.29
CA TYR A 365 -13.45 1.05 7.10
C TYR A 365 -12.09 1.74 7.28
N SER A 366 -11.30 1.21 8.21
CA SER A 366 -10.02 1.80 8.60
C SER A 366 -8.86 0.81 8.43
N ILE A 367 -7.73 1.32 7.92
CA ILE A 367 -6.47 0.58 7.78
C ILE A 367 -5.35 1.49 8.28
N GLY A 368 -4.53 1.01 9.22
CA GLY A 368 -3.41 1.79 9.78
C GLY A 368 -3.81 3.10 10.48
N GLY A 369 -5.04 3.21 10.99
CA GLY A 369 -5.55 4.44 11.61
C GLY A 369 -6.15 5.45 10.64
N TYR A 370 -6.24 5.11 9.35
CA TYR A 370 -6.88 5.96 8.35
C TYR A 370 -8.24 5.37 7.94
N GLN A 371 -9.29 6.17 8.08
CA GLN A 371 -10.55 5.92 7.40
C GLN A 371 -10.33 6.11 5.90
N VAL A 372 -10.39 5.00 5.14
CA VAL A 372 -9.79 4.89 3.80
C VAL A 372 -10.37 5.91 2.82
N VAL A 373 -11.70 5.88 2.61
CA VAL A 373 -12.38 6.76 1.64
C VAL A 373 -12.19 8.23 2.01
N LYS A 374 -12.38 8.56 3.29
CA LYS A 374 -12.21 9.94 3.80
C LYS A 374 -10.79 10.46 3.56
N LYS A 375 -9.78 9.65 3.86
CA LYS A 375 -8.37 10.05 3.69
C LYS A 375 -8.04 10.27 2.23
N TRP A 376 -8.53 9.40 1.34
CA TRP A 376 -8.34 9.54 -0.11
C TRP A 376 -8.94 10.84 -0.65
N LEU A 377 -10.17 11.18 -0.25
CA LEU A 377 -10.87 12.42 -0.64
C LEU A 377 -10.17 13.67 -0.10
N SER A 378 -9.58 13.61 1.10
CA SER A 378 -8.90 14.78 1.69
C SER A 378 -7.74 15.32 0.86
N TYR A 379 -7.02 14.45 0.15
CA TYR A 379 -5.93 14.86 -0.75
C TYR A 379 -6.42 15.38 -2.10
N ARG A 380 -7.72 15.25 -2.36
CA ARG A 380 -8.34 15.53 -3.66
C ARG A 380 -9.39 16.64 -3.58
N GLU A 381 -9.52 17.30 -2.44
CA GLU A 381 -10.20 18.60 -2.35
C GLU A 381 -9.64 19.54 -3.41
N LYS A 382 -10.47 20.26 -4.16
CA LYS A 382 -10.04 21.15 -5.25
C LYS A 382 -8.97 22.15 -4.81
N THR A 383 -9.07 22.66 -3.58
CA THR A 383 -8.09 23.60 -3.00
C THR A 383 -6.74 22.95 -2.64
N VAL A 384 -6.70 21.62 -2.48
CA VAL A 384 -5.49 20.84 -2.21
C VAL A 384 -4.91 20.27 -3.51
N LEU A 385 -5.76 19.73 -4.38
CA LEU A 385 -5.38 19.11 -5.65
C LEU A 385 -5.03 20.13 -6.73
N GLY A 386 -5.64 21.32 -6.68
CA GLY A 386 -5.48 22.38 -7.67
C GLY A 386 -6.29 22.19 -8.95
N ARG A 387 -7.10 21.13 -9.04
CA ARG A 387 -7.98 20.81 -10.17
C ARG A 387 -9.18 19.98 -9.74
N ASP A 388 -10.11 19.78 -10.65
CA ASP A 388 -11.22 18.83 -10.47
C ASP A 388 -10.74 17.40 -10.67
N LEU A 389 -11.53 16.43 -10.19
CA LEU A 389 -11.25 15.02 -10.48
C LEU A 389 -11.44 14.76 -11.97
N ARG A 390 -10.58 13.92 -12.52
CA ARG A 390 -10.86 13.28 -13.81
C ARG A 390 -11.93 12.20 -13.64
N LEU A 391 -12.57 11.82 -14.74
CA LEU A 391 -13.61 10.79 -14.72
C LEU A 391 -13.08 9.44 -14.20
N ASP A 392 -11.87 9.04 -14.59
CA ASP A 392 -11.22 7.82 -14.09
C ASP A 392 -10.98 7.85 -12.58
N GLU A 393 -10.61 9.01 -12.02
CA GLU A 393 -10.43 9.19 -10.57
C GLU A 393 -11.78 9.16 -9.83
N ALA A 394 -12.84 9.69 -10.43
CA ALA A 394 -14.18 9.65 -9.87
C ALA A 394 -14.76 8.21 -9.87
N LEU A 395 -14.51 7.45 -10.93
CA LEU A 395 -14.86 6.02 -11.03
C LEU A 395 -14.01 5.15 -10.11
N TYR A 396 -12.74 5.51 -9.89
CA TYR A 396 -11.87 4.81 -8.94
C TYR A 396 -12.48 4.74 -7.54
N VAL A 397 -13.18 5.79 -7.08
CA VAL A 397 -13.83 5.77 -5.76
C VAL A 397 -14.97 4.76 -5.71
N THR A 398 -15.72 4.58 -6.79
CA THR A 398 -16.70 3.50 -6.90
C THR A 398 -16.03 2.13 -6.74
N ASP A 399 -14.91 1.92 -7.42
CA ASP A 399 -14.15 0.66 -7.33
C ASP A 399 -13.55 0.44 -5.94
N LEU A 400 -13.05 1.50 -5.30
CA LEU A 400 -12.59 1.49 -3.91
C LEU A 400 -13.71 1.06 -2.96
N ILE A 401 -14.90 1.64 -3.09
CA ILE A 401 -16.07 1.29 -2.26
C ILE A 401 -16.42 -0.19 -2.44
N ARG A 402 -16.40 -0.71 -3.66
CA ARG A 402 -16.67 -2.13 -3.94
C ARG A 402 -15.60 -3.06 -3.37
N ARG A 403 -14.32 -2.68 -3.44
CA ARG A 403 -13.22 -3.45 -2.80
C ARG A 403 -13.37 -3.50 -1.29
N LEU A 404 -13.67 -2.38 -0.66
CA LEU A 404 -13.90 -2.31 0.78
C LEU A 404 -15.14 -3.13 1.20
N ALA A 405 -16.20 -3.13 0.39
CA ALA A 405 -17.37 -3.97 0.61
C ALA A 405 -17.03 -5.47 0.53
N ALA A 406 -16.25 -5.87 -0.48
CA ALA A 406 -15.78 -7.25 -0.60
C ALA A 406 -14.89 -7.65 0.60
N LEU A 407 -13.97 -6.78 1.03
CA LEU A 407 -13.15 -6.99 2.24
C LEU A 407 -14.01 -7.11 3.51
N ALA A 408 -15.06 -6.31 3.63
CA ALA A 408 -16.00 -6.40 4.76
C ALA A 408 -16.78 -7.71 4.74
N ALA A 409 -17.18 -8.20 3.56
CA ALA A 409 -17.88 -9.47 3.41
C ALA A 409 -17.03 -10.71 3.77
N LEU A 410 -15.69 -10.60 3.69
CA LEU A 410 -14.78 -11.68 4.10
C LEU A 410 -14.67 -11.85 5.62
N GLN A 411 -15.16 -10.92 6.44
CA GLN A 411 -14.91 -10.91 7.88
C GLN A 411 -15.33 -12.20 8.60
N SER A 412 -16.48 -12.78 8.28
CA SER A 412 -16.93 -14.03 8.90
C SER A 412 -16.04 -15.22 8.54
N ALA A 413 -15.59 -15.31 7.28
CA ALA A 413 -14.66 -16.35 6.85
C ALA A 413 -13.27 -16.16 7.49
N LEU A 414 -12.81 -14.92 7.64
CA LEU A 414 -11.55 -14.58 8.29
C LEU A 414 -11.57 -14.91 9.79
N ASP A 415 -12.69 -14.70 10.47
CA ASP A 415 -12.87 -15.06 11.86
C ASP A 415 -12.91 -16.58 12.06
N ALA A 416 -13.60 -17.31 11.18
CA ALA A 416 -13.57 -18.78 11.17
C ALA A 416 -12.14 -19.31 10.90
N ASN A 417 -11.42 -18.68 9.97
CA ASN A 417 -10.03 -18.99 9.67
C ASN A 417 -9.10 -18.74 10.88
N TYR A 418 -9.22 -17.59 11.56
CA TYR A 418 -8.46 -17.31 12.78
C TYR A 418 -8.80 -18.33 13.89
N ALA A 419 -10.07 -18.69 14.04
CA ALA A 419 -10.48 -19.72 14.99
C ALA A 419 -9.84 -21.08 14.66
N ALA A 420 -9.84 -21.51 13.39
CA ALA A 420 -9.17 -22.75 12.99
C ALA A 420 -7.64 -22.68 13.21
N ALA A 421 -7.00 -21.57 12.82
CA ALA A 421 -5.55 -21.41 12.93
C ALA A 421 -5.04 -21.38 14.38
N ARG A 422 -5.82 -20.84 15.32
CA ARG A 422 -5.43 -20.77 16.75
C ARG A 422 -5.79 -22.02 17.56
N SER A 423 -6.64 -22.89 17.02
CA SER A 423 -7.17 -24.07 17.71
C SER A 423 -6.18 -25.24 17.65
N CYS A 424 -5.05 -25.12 18.35
CA CYS A 424 -4.31 -26.28 18.85
C CYS A 424 -3.66 -25.90 20.19
N PRO A 425 -3.79 -26.70 21.27
CA PRO A 425 -3.23 -26.38 22.57
C PRO A 425 -1.70 -26.40 22.51
N PRO A 426 -1.00 -25.65 23.37
CA PRO A 426 0.43 -25.82 23.55
C PRO A 426 0.66 -27.29 23.92
N THR A 427 1.44 -28.02 23.12
CA THR A 427 2.00 -29.30 23.53
C THR A 427 2.65 -29.06 24.88
N ARG A 428 2.04 -29.59 25.95
CA ARG A 428 2.70 -29.71 27.25
C ARG A 428 3.93 -30.57 27.00
N SER A 429 5.08 -29.93 26.85
CA SER A 429 6.36 -30.57 27.12
C SER A 429 6.33 -30.91 28.61
N SER A 430 5.98 -32.16 28.93
CA SER A 430 6.32 -32.72 30.23
C SER A 430 7.85 -32.67 30.36
N PRO A 431 8.41 -32.04 31.41
CA PRO A 431 9.85 -32.12 31.64
C PRO A 431 10.21 -33.54 32.10
N PRO A 432 11.44 -34.02 31.81
CA PRO A 432 11.96 -35.25 32.38
C PRO A 432 12.15 -35.18 33.90
#